data_AF-A0A094YM63-F1
#
_entry.id   AF-A0A094YM63-F1
#
_cell.length_a   1.000
_cell.length_b   1.000
_cell.length_c   1.000
_cell.angle_alpha   90.00
_cell.angle_beta   90.00
_cell.angle_gamma   90.00
#
_symmetry.space_group_name_H-M   'P 1'
#
loop_
_entity.id
_entity.type
_entity.pdbx_description
1 polymer ?
#
loop_
_entity_poly.entity_id
_entity_poly.type
_entity_poly.pdbx_seq_one_letter_code
_entity_poly.pdbx_strand_id
1 'polypeptide(L)'
;MNSLVRKNGFLSIVLVLFVVSAFRNIFERPKVVLLEAGTSLLLVGLWFFCVEKRKPVDIASSSWVKAATVPAFCLALMLACMPSLGKVYLPVHTLPSHMALPENVNWDGNFASFTGWAPEEPVEPGELQSALFGYYDIRSINGSSPNGHKYLDQVLAYYSSHAVLQPEESMANLSQAVPGLENVCWFNLFGVSSLAIRADIQEDVGSGLEGCGYHPAQLSHDQSVLYYSSDQHYPTTLTYTTNPNVKVARETNDSVTLTVPEHTDPLKLVFSRVWWPGYVAHGLTCPVTIHGFGTMLLGADIPAGCSGELKVSYFPVTWAYTLYCPVLAVIGLGLLLLQIRRNQKLRRILEDL
;
A
#
# COMPACT_ATOMS: atom_id res chain seq x y z
N MET A 1 24.56 -33.16 13.98
CA MET A 1 23.34 -32.57 14.59
C MET A 1 22.27 -33.65 14.66
N ASN A 2 21.86 -34.05 15.88
CA ASN A 2 20.93 -35.17 16.10
C ASN A 2 19.62 -35.00 15.29
N SER A 3 19.14 -36.10 14.70
CA SER A 3 17.92 -36.10 13.87
C SER A 3 16.70 -35.55 14.63
N LEU A 4 16.69 -35.76 15.96
CA LEU A 4 15.68 -35.24 16.88
C LEU A 4 15.67 -33.70 16.96
N VAL A 5 16.84 -33.05 16.98
CA VAL A 5 16.96 -31.58 17.02
C VAL A 5 16.47 -30.97 15.71
N ARG A 6 16.75 -31.62 14.57
CA ARG A 6 16.26 -31.17 13.25
C ARG A 6 14.74 -31.37 13.11
N LYS A 7 14.21 -32.49 13.60
CA LYS A 7 12.77 -32.78 13.65
C LYS A 7 12.02 -31.76 14.51
N ASN A 8 12.51 -31.51 15.72
CA ASN A 8 11.89 -30.57 16.65
C ASN A 8 12.01 -29.13 16.12
N GLY A 9 13.14 -28.75 15.52
CA GLY A 9 13.29 -27.43 14.91
C GLY A 9 12.33 -27.19 13.74
N PHE A 10 12.17 -28.15 12.83
CA PHE A 10 11.23 -28.04 11.71
C PHE A 10 9.78 -27.93 12.19
N LEU A 11 9.36 -28.81 13.11
CA LEU A 11 8.01 -28.78 13.67
C LEU A 11 7.72 -27.46 14.40
N SER A 12 8.68 -26.95 15.18
CA SER A 12 8.53 -25.66 15.87
C SER A 12 8.41 -24.49 14.89
N ILE A 13 9.18 -24.47 13.80
CA ILE A 13 9.09 -23.41 12.78
C ILE A 13 7.73 -23.46 12.08
N VAL A 14 7.27 -24.65 11.65
CA VAL A 14 5.95 -24.82 11.02
C VAL A 14 4.83 -24.40 11.97
N LEU A 15 4.90 -24.81 13.25
CA LEU A 15 3.93 -24.44 14.27
C LEU A 15 3.89 -22.94 14.51
N VAL A 16 5.05 -22.28 14.64
CA VAL A 16 5.12 -20.83 14.84
C VAL A 16 4.58 -20.07 13.63
N LEU A 17 4.95 -20.47 12.41
CA LEU A 17 4.43 -19.86 11.19
C LEU A 17 2.91 -20.05 11.08
N PHE A 18 2.40 -21.24 11.39
CA PHE A 18 0.96 -21.50 11.41
C PHE A 18 0.24 -20.65 12.46
N VAL A 19 0.75 -20.57 13.69
CA VAL A 19 0.14 -19.76 14.76
C VAL A 19 0.13 -18.28 14.39
N VAL A 20 1.24 -17.73 13.90
CA VAL A 20 1.34 -16.33 13.48
C VAL A 20 0.37 -16.03 12.33
N SER A 21 0.26 -16.94 11.35
CA SER A 21 -0.66 -16.78 10.22
C SER A 21 -2.13 -16.91 10.64
N ALA A 22 -2.45 -17.91 11.46
CA ALA A 22 -3.79 -18.14 11.98
C ALA A 22 -4.28 -16.94 12.79
N PHE A 23 -3.47 -16.39 13.71
CA PHE A 23 -3.86 -15.21 14.48
C PHE A 23 -4.15 -13.98 13.60
N ARG A 24 -3.44 -13.83 12.48
CA ARG A 24 -3.66 -12.73 11.54
C ARG A 24 -4.92 -12.91 10.68
N ASN A 25 -5.24 -14.16 10.31
CA ASN A 25 -6.28 -14.46 9.32
C ASN A 25 -7.59 -15.01 9.89
N ILE A 26 -7.65 -15.40 11.18
CA ILE A 26 -8.82 -16.09 11.75
C ILE A 26 -10.07 -15.20 11.83
N PHE A 27 -9.91 -13.89 11.94
CA PHE A 27 -11.02 -12.93 12.02
C PHE A 27 -11.52 -12.48 10.64
N GLU A 28 -10.62 -12.38 9.65
CA GLU A 28 -10.98 -11.88 8.32
C GLU A 28 -11.30 -13.00 7.31
N ARG A 29 -10.62 -14.15 7.38
CA ARG A 29 -10.65 -15.19 6.32
C ARG A 29 -10.52 -16.61 6.90
N PRO A 30 -11.54 -17.14 7.61
CA PRO A 30 -11.47 -18.46 8.28
C PRO A 30 -11.23 -19.64 7.33
N LYS A 31 -11.66 -19.54 6.07
CA LYS A 31 -11.38 -20.56 5.03
C LYS A 31 -9.89 -20.65 4.67
N VAL A 32 -9.16 -19.54 4.75
CA VAL A 32 -7.70 -19.50 4.50
C VAL A 32 -6.96 -20.19 5.64
N VAL A 33 -7.39 -19.97 6.89
CA VAL A 33 -6.82 -20.67 8.07
C VAL A 33 -7.02 -22.18 7.99
N LEU A 34 -8.18 -22.65 7.53
CA LEU A 34 -8.45 -24.08 7.34
C LEU A 34 -7.54 -24.69 6.26
N LEU A 35 -7.30 -23.96 5.17
CA LEU A 35 -6.38 -24.37 4.11
C LEU A 35 -4.92 -24.38 4.59
N GLU A 36 -4.50 -23.36 5.36
CA GLU A 36 -3.19 -23.29 6.03
C GLU A 36 -2.96 -24.45 7.01
N ALA A 37 -4.01 -24.84 7.75
CA ALA A 37 -3.96 -25.99 8.65
C ALA A 37 -3.80 -27.31 7.87
N GLY A 38 -4.62 -27.51 6.83
CA GLY A 38 -4.55 -28.71 5.98
C GLY A 38 -3.20 -28.83 5.26
N THR A 39 -2.63 -27.70 4.83
CA THR A 39 -1.34 -27.63 4.13
C THR A 39 -0.15 -27.84 5.06
N SER A 40 -0.20 -27.30 6.28
CA SER A 40 0.79 -27.59 7.32
C SER A 40 0.80 -29.07 7.70
N LEU A 41 -0.37 -29.68 7.82
CA LEU A 41 -0.52 -31.13 8.05
C LEU A 41 0.02 -31.96 6.88
N LEU A 42 -0.21 -31.54 5.63
CA LEU A 42 0.30 -32.21 4.44
C LEU A 42 1.84 -32.10 4.32
N LEU A 43 2.43 -30.94 4.64
CA LEU A 43 3.88 -30.74 4.68
C LEU A 43 4.55 -31.60 5.75
N VAL A 44 3.94 -31.67 6.94
CA VAL A 44 4.38 -32.58 8.00
C VAL A 44 4.27 -34.04 7.53
N GLY A 45 3.14 -34.42 6.92
CA GLY A 45 2.93 -35.76 6.37
C GLY A 45 3.95 -36.16 5.28
N LEU A 46 4.24 -35.26 4.34
CA LEU A 46 5.27 -35.45 3.31
C LEU A 46 6.67 -35.55 3.91
N TRP A 47 6.98 -34.72 4.91
CA TRP A 47 8.24 -34.80 5.65
C TRP A 47 8.40 -36.17 6.31
N PHE A 48 7.38 -36.66 7.01
CA PHE A 48 7.37 -38.00 7.60
C PHE A 48 7.52 -39.08 6.51
N PHE A 49 6.77 -39.01 5.41
CA PHE A 49 6.85 -39.98 4.33
C PHE A 49 8.25 -40.05 3.69
N CYS A 50 8.92 -38.91 3.50
CA CYS A 50 10.26 -38.83 2.92
C CYS A 50 11.39 -39.22 3.90
N VAL A 51 11.17 -39.08 5.22
CA VAL A 51 12.18 -39.37 6.26
C VAL A 51 12.02 -40.79 6.81
N GLU A 52 10.80 -41.31 6.90
CA GLU A 52 10.47 -42.61 7.51
C GLU A 52 10.68 -43.78 6.55
N LYS A 53 10.49 -43.58 5.23
CA LYS A 53 11.02 -44.52 4.24
C LYS A 53 12.55 -44.39 4.18
N ARG A 54 13.24 -45.18 5.00
CA ARG A 54 14.70 -45.36 5.11
C ARG A 54 15.43 -45.78 3.81
N LYS A 55 14.94 -45.44 2.62
CA LYS A 55 15.79 -45.52 1.42
C LYS A 55 16.69 -44.30 1.43
N PRO A 56 18.03 -44.44 1.32
CA PRO A 56 18.90 -43.31 1.12
C PRO A 56 18.48 -42.67 -0.20
N VAL A 57 17.70 -41.61 -0.12
CA VAL A 57 17.36 -40.83 -1.29
C VAL A 57 18.68 -40.23 -1.76
N ASP A 58 19.18 -40.71 -2.89
CA ASP A 58 20.46 -40.30 -3.43
C ASP A 58 20.48 -38.77 -3.54
N ILE A 59 21.42 -38.14 -2.85
CA ILE A 59 21.47 -36.69 -2.67
C ILE A 59 21.82 -36.03 -4.02
N ALA A 60 22.39 -36.78 -4.96
CA ALA A 60 22.67 -36.33 -6.32
C ALA A 60 21.40 -36.14 -7.17
N SER A 61 20.35 -36.94 -6.97
CA SER A 61 19.12 -36.90 -7.79
C SER A 61 17.92 -36.23 -7.12
N SER A 62 17.97 -35.97 -5.80
CA SER A 62 16.80 -35.52 -5.01
C SER A 62 16.89 -34.12 -4.41
N SER A 63 18.05 -33.46 -4.52
CA SER A 63 18.23 -32.11 -3.98
C SER A 63 17.28 -31.11 -4.63
N TRP A 64 17.06 -31.22 -5.93
CA TRP A 64 16.17 -30.32 -6.67
C TRP A 64 14.70 -30.61 -6.35
N VAL A 65 14.29 -31.87 -6.21
CA VAL A 65 12.91 -32.24 -5.84
C VAL A 65 12.55 -31.65 -4.48
N LYS A 66 13.41 -31.80 -3.46
CA LYS A 66 13.15 -31.24 -2.11
C LYS A 66 13.17 -29.71 -2.09
N ALA A 67 14.09 -29.09 -2.83
CA ALA A 67 14.20 -27.64 -2.93
C ALA A 67 13.07 -27.01 -3.77
N ALA A 68 12.53 -27.72 -4.77
CA ALA A 68 11.44 -27.28 -5.62
C ALA A 68 10.06 -27.59 -5.03
N THR A 69 9.95 -28.58 -4.13
CA THR A 69 8.66 -28.95 -3.52
C THR A 69 8.05 -27.78 -2.76
N VAL A 70 8.84 -27.05 -1.96
CA VAL A 70 8.32 -25.92 -1.16
C VAL A 70 7.88 -24.76 -2.07
N PRO A 71 8.67 -24.26 -3.04
CA PRO A 71 8.22 -23.25 -4.00
C PRO A 71 7.03 -23.69 -4.87
N ALA A 72 7.04 -24.92 -5.40
CA ALA A 72 5.93 -25.45 -6.21
C ALA A 72 4.65 -25.58 -5.38
N PHE A 73 4.78 -25.92 -4.10
CA PHE A 73 3.68 -25.97 -3.16
C PHE A 73 3.17 -24.59 -2.78
N CYS A 74 4.06 -23.63 -2.49
CA CYS A 74 3.68 -22.23 -2.29
C CYS A 74 2.95 -21.68 -3.51
N LEU A 75 3.41 -22.01 -4.73
CA LEU A 75 2.74 -21.64 -5.98
C LEU A 75 1.37 -22.31 -6.09
N ALA A 76 1.26 -23.62 -5.83
CA ALA A 76 -0.02 -24.33 -5.86
C ALA A 76 -1.00 -23.79 -4.80
N LEU A 77 -0.50 -23.43 -3.61
CA LEU A 77 -1.28 -22.79 -2.55
C LEU A 77 -1.76 -21.41 -2.98
N MET A 78 -0.88 -20.58 -3.57
CA MET A 78 -1.27 -19.28 -4.11
C MET A 78 -2.33 -19.43 -5.20
N LEU A 79 -2.17 -20.36 -6.14
CA LEU A 79 -3.12 -20.63 -7.22
C LEU A 79 -4.46 -21.18 -6.68
N ALA A 80 -4.43 -22.05 -5.69
CA ALA A 80 -5.64 -22.61 -5.05
C ALA A 80 -6.36 -21.60 -4.14
N CYS A 81 -5.61 -20.66 -3.54
CA CYS A 81 -6.15 -19.53 -2.78
C CYS A 81 -6.62 -18.38 -3.68
N MET A 82 -6.18 -18.30 -4.93
CA MET A 82 -6.54 -17.21 -5.84
C MET A 82 -8.06 -17.00 -5.94
N PRO A 83 -8.91 -18.05 -6.02
CA PRO A 83 -10.37 -17.91 -5.97
C PRO A 83 -10.92 -17.55 -4.59
N SER A 84 -10.20 -17.87 -3.49
CA SER A 84 -10.62 -17.61 -2.11
C SER A 84 -10.16 -16.25 -1.56
N LEU A 85 -9.22 -15.59 -2.25
CA LEU A 85 -9.02 -14.14 -2.15
C LEU A 85 -10.30 -13.39 -2.56
N GLY A 86 -11.20 -14.05 -3.27
CA GLY A 86 -12.58 -13.63 -3.44
C GLY A 86 -12.78 -12.89 -4.75
N LYS A 87 -14.03 -12.93 -5.22
CA LYS A 87 -14.62 -12.14 -6.32
C LYS A 87 -14.50 -10.62 -6.16
N VAL A 88 -13.83 -10.19 -5.09
CA VAL A 88 -13.54 -8.82 -4.65
C VAL A 88 -12.29 -8.26 -5.36
N TYR A 89 -11.42 -9.13 -5.90
CA TYR A 89 -10.26 -8.72 -6.70
C TYR A 89 -10.53 -9.02 -8.17
N LEU A 90 -10.88 -7.98 -8.92
CA LEU A 90 -11.16 -8.12 -10.34
C LEU A 90 -9.87 -8.34 -11.11
N PRO A 91 -9.75 -9.44 -11.87
CA PRO A 91 -8.58 -9.65 -12.69
C PRO A 91 -8.57 -8.62 -13.83
N VAL A 92 -7.41 -8.04 -14.11
CA VAL A 92 -7.27 -6.93 -15.07
C VAL A 92 -7.85 -7.25 -16.46
N HIS A 93 -7.87 -8.52 -16.87
CA HIS A 93 -8.40 -8.93 -18.18
C HIS A 93 -9.93 -8.89 -18.29
N THR A 94 -10.66 -8.75 -17.18
CA THR A 94 -12.14 -8.59 -17.19
C THR A 94 -12.55 -7.13 -17.07
N LEU A 95 -11.60 -6.21 -16.87
CA LEU A 95 -11.87 -4.80 -16.75
C LEU A 95 -12.03 -4.16 -18.13
N PRO A 96 -12.92 -3.16 -18.29
CA PRO A 96 -12.98 -2.38 -19.51
C PRO A 96 -11.63 -1.69 -19.76
N SER A 97 -11.24 -1.54 -21.02
CA SER A 97 -9.95 -0.92 -21.39
C SER A 97 -9.92 0.59 -21.11
N HIS A 98 -11.09 1.21 -21.01
CA HIS A 98 -11.28 2.63 -20.73
C HIS A 98 -12.46 2.79 -19.77
N MET A 99 -12.36 3.77 -18.89
CA MET A 99 -13.44 4.18 -18.00
C MET A 99 -13.90 5.58 -18.41
N ALA A 100 -15.20 5.75 -18.60
CA ALA A 100 -15.77 7.06 -18.90
C ALA A 100 -15.76 7.91 -17.62
N LEU A 101 -15.11 9.07 -17.68
CA LEU A 101 -15.13 10.04 -16.60
C LEU A 101 -16.34 10.98 -16.77
N PRO A 102 -17.16 11.18 -15.72
CA PRO A 102 -18.18 12.23 -15.68
C PRO A 102 -17.63 13.61 -16.12
N GLU A 103 -18.31 14.25 -17.08
CA GLU A 103 -17.86 15.51 -17.69
C GLU A 103 -17.97 16.72 -16.75
N ASN A 104 -18.97 16.72 -15.86
CA ASN A 104 -19.23 17.83 -14.93
C ASN A 104 -18.45 17.70 -13.61
N VAL A 105 -17.46 16.82 -13.55
CA VAL A 105 -16.69 16.54 -12.34
C VAL A 105 -15.25 17.04 -12.51
N ASN A 106 -14.72 17.70 -11.50
CA ASN A 106 -13.34 18.17 -11.50
C ASN A 106 -12.36 17.02 -11.24
N TRP A 107 -11.56 16.68 -12.25
CA TRP A 107 -10.53 15.62 -12.22
C TRP A 107 -9.10 16.16 -12.04
N ASP A 108 -8.94 17.46 -11.79
CA ASP A 108 -7.64 18.12 -11.67
C ASP A 108 -6.99 17.91 -10.28
N GLY A 109 -7.32 16.82 -9.58
CA GLY A 109 -6.86 16.53 -8.24
C GLY A 109 -7.01 15.05 -7.90
N ASN A 110 -7.03 14.73 -6.61
CA ASN A 110 -7.33 13.39 -6.14
C ASN A 110 -8.85 13.16 -6.13
N PHE A 111 -9.26 11.96 -6.50
CA PHE A 111 -10.62 11.47 -6.36
C PHE A 111 -10.79 10.72 -5.02
N ALA A 112 -12.00 10.77 -4.45
CA ALA A 112 -12.37 9.95 -3.30
C ALA A 112 -13.68 9.18 -3.54
N SER A 113 -13.68 7.86 -3.40
CA SER A 113 -14.88 7.02 -3.45
C SER A 113 -15.32 6.58 -2.06
N PHE A 114 -16.58 6.85 -1.74
CA PHE A 114 -17.28 6.42 -0.53
C PHE A 114 -18.49 5.54 -0.89
N THR A 115 -18.47 4.88 -2.05
CA THR A 115 -19.57 4.00 -2.49
C THR A 115 -19.54 2.63 -1.79
N GLY A 116 -18.40 2.25 -1.21
CA GLY A 116 -18.21 1.00 -0.49
C GLY A 116 -17.62 -0.09 -1.38
N TRP A 117 -18.18 -1.30 -1.32
CA TRP A 117 -17.66 -2.44 -2.09
C TRP A 117 -17.97 -2.33 -3.59
N ALA A 118 -16.95 -2.45 -4.45
CA ALA A 118 -17.09 -2.43 -5.89
C ALA A 118 -18.01 -3.58 -6.35
N PRO A 119 -18.86 -3.36 -7.37
CA PRO A 119 -19.56 -4.43 -8.06
C PRO A 119 -18.58 -5.33 -8.83
N GLU A 120 -19.06 -6.49 -9.29
CA GLU A 120 -18.26 -7.42 -10.09
C GLU A 120 -17.79 -6.81 -11.43
N GLU A 121 -18.53 -5.82 -11.96
CA GLU A 121 -18.22 -5.14 -13.22
C GLU A 121 -18.35 -3.62 -13.02
N PRO A 122 -17.31 -2.92 -12.55
CA PRO A 122 -17.36 -1.48 -12.34
C PRO A 122 -17.39 -0.77 -13.69
N VAL A 123 -18.40 0.07 -13.89
CA VAL A 123 -18.62 0.82 -15.12
C VAL A 123 -18.24 2.29 -14.99
N GLU A 124 -18.06 2.77 -13.76
CA GLU A 124 -17.76 4.17 -13.48
C GLU A 124 -16.74 4.39 -12.34
N PRO A 125 -16.11 5.57 -12.26
CA PRO A 125 -15.04 5.84 -11.28
C PRO A 125 -15.46 5.69 -9.82
N GLY A 126 -16.71 6.05 -9.50
CA GLY A 126 -17.24 5.92 -8.14
C GLY A 126 -17.25 4.48 -7.64
N GLU A 127 -17.29 3.49 -8.53
CA GLU A 127 -17.33 2.06 -8.19
C GLU A 127 -15.94 1.44 -8.05
N LEU A 128 -14.88 2.18 -8.39
CA LEU A 128 -13.51 1.67 -8.34
C LEU A 128 -12.98 1.50 -6.91
N GLN A 129 -11.96 0.65 -6.79
CA GLN A 129 -11.29 0.37 -5.53
C GLN A 129 -9.79 0.17 -5.66
N SER A 130 -9.07 0.54 -4.61
CA SER A 130 -7.67 0.18 -4.40
C SER A 130 -6.81 0.46 -5.64
N ALA A 131 -6.08 -0.55 -6.14
CA ALA A 131 -5.20 -0.43 -7.30
C ALA A 131 -5.93 -0.14 -8.63
N LEU A 132 -7.27 -0.28 -8.70
CA LEU A 132 -8.03 -0.03 -9.93
C LEU A 132 -8.01 1.45 -10.33
N PHE A 133 -7.94 2.37 -9.37
CA PHE A 133 -7.75 3.80 -9.67
C PHE A 133 -6.46 4.02 -10.48
N GLY A 134 -5.35 3.42 -10.02
CA GLY A 134 -4.07 3.49 -10.73
C GLY A 134 -4.07 2.79 -12.08
N TYR A 135 -4.90 1.75 -12.28
CA TYR A 135 -5.07 1.11 -13.59
C TYR A 135 -5.68 2.07 -14.63
N TYR A 136 -6.61 2.93 -14.21
CA TYR A 136 -7.26 3.93 -15.06
C TYR A 136 -6.59 5.32 -15.01
N ASP A 137 -5.39 5.43 -14.44
CA ASP A 137 -4.65 6.69 -14.26
C ASP A 137 -5.45 7.77 -13.47
N ILE A 138 -6.33 7.32 -12.57
CA ILE A 138 -7.08 8.18 -11.66
C ILE A 138 -6.27 8.32 -10.38
N ARG A 139 -5.88 9.55 -10.05
CA ARG A 139 -5.28 9.86 -8.73
C ARG A 139 -6.36 9.74 -7.68
N SER A 140 -6.11 8.99 -6.61
CA SER A 140 -7.12 8.72 -5.60
C SER A 140 -6.52 8.64 -4.21
N ILE A 141 -7.31 9.06 -3.21
CA ILE A 141 -6.99 8.81 -1.80
C ILE A 141 -7.48 7.43 -1.35
N ASN A 142 -8.33 6.78 -2.14
CA ASN A 142 -8.64 5.36 -2.02
C ASN A 142 -7.50 4.56 -2.67
N GLY A 143 -6.94 3.60 -1.95
CA GLY A 143 -5.78 2.86 -2.44
C GLY A 143 -5.50 1.60 -1.65
N SER A 144 -4.34 0.96 -1.83
CA SER A 144 -3.92 0.00 -0.82
C SER A 144 -3.75 0.76 0.50
N SER A 145 -4.46 0.34 1.56
CA SER A 145 -4.27 0.93 2.88
C SER A 145 -2.77 0.96 3.15
N PRO A 146 -2.23 2.09 3.64
CA PRO A 146 -0.88 2.07 4.16
C PRO A 146 -0.96 1.27 5.45
N ASN A 147 -0.90 -0.05 5.33
CA ASN A 147 -0.65 -0.97 6.42
C ASN A 147 0.63 -0.46 7.11
N GLY A 148 0.47 0.36 8.15
CA GLY A 148 1.58 1.02 8.85
C GLY A 148 1.45 2.51 9.17
N HIS A 149 0.44 3.26 8.69
CA HIS A 149 0.31 4.70 9.02
C HIS A 149 -0.87 5.02 9.94
N LYS A 150 -0.75 4.65 11.23
CA LYS A 150 -1.83 4.74 12.24
C LYS A 150 -2.55 6.10 12.35
N TYR A 151 -1.88 7.20 12.00
CA TYR A 151 -2.49 8.54 12.06
C TYR A 151 -3.40 8.80 10.86
N LEU A 152 -3.10 8.19 9.71
CA LEU A 152 -3.94 8.32 8.53
C LEU A 152 -5.26 7.55 8.73
N ASP A 153 -5.20 6.42 9.44
CA ASP A 153 -6.37 5.64 9.84
C ASP A 153 -7.31 6.41 10.80
N GLN A 154 -6.84 7.50 11.44
CA GLN A 154 -7.69 8.36 12.28
C GLN A 154 -8.56 9.33 11.45
N VAL A 155 -8.19 9.58 10.19
CA VAL A 155 -8.94 10.48 9.30
C VAL A 155 -9.64 9.70 8.20
N LEU A 156 -9.00 8.68 7.66
CA LEU A 156 -9.54 7.78 6.66
C LEU A 156 -9.90 6.46 7.35
N ALA A 157 -11.16 6.32 7.75
CA ALA A 157 -11.65 5.08 8.34
C ALA A 157 -11.90 4.05 7.24
N TYR A 158 -11.45 2.81 7.42
CA TYR A 158 -11.54 1.78 6.40
C TYR A 158 -12.29 0.53 6.89
N TYR A 159 -13.04 -0.14 6.00
CA TYR A 159 -13.55 -1.49 6.24
C TYR A 159 -12.50 -2.56 6.06
N SER A 160 -11.42 -2.27 5.32
CA SER A 160 -10.38 -3.24 5.00
C SER A 160 -9.03 -2.58 4.69
N SER A 161 -7.98 -3.41 4.68
CA SER A 161 -6.63 -3.03 4.24
C SER A 161 -6.51 -2.68 2.75
N HIS A 162 -7.62 -2.65 2.00
CA HIS A 162 -7.71 -2.17 0.62
C HIS A 162 -8.28 -0.75 0.52
N ALA A 163 -8.29 -0.03 1.64
CA ALA A 163 -8.78 1.34 1.78
C ALA A 163 -10.19 1.57 1.20
N VAL A 164 -11.07 0.59 1.37
CA VAL A 164 -12.50 0.79 1.17
C VAL A 164 -12.97 1.65 2.34
N LEU A 165 -13.27 2.93 2.06
CA LEU A 165 -13.59 3.92 3.09
C LEU A 165 -14.95 3.58 3.74
N GLN A 166 -15.01 3.78 5.06
CA GLN A 166 -16.27 3.87 5.78
C GLN A 166 -16.86 5.26 5.52
N PRO A 167 -17.97 5.39 4.77
CA PRO A 167 -18.43 6.67 4.25
C PRO A 167 -18.66 7.70 5.35
N GLU A 168 -19.50 7.36 6.32
CA GLU A 168 -19.99 8.28 7.34
C GLU A 168 -18.86 8.75 8.25
N GLU A 169 -18.03 7.82 8.75
CA GLU A 169 -16.90 8.14 9.63
C GLU A 169 -15.80 8.92 8.90
N SER A 170 -15.41 8.47 7.71
CA SER A 170 -14.34 9.15 6.95
C SER A 170 -14.76 10.53 6.50
N MET A 171 -16.00 10.72 6.04
CA MET A 171 -16.50 12.04 5.65
C MET A 171 -16.61 12.97 6.85
N ALA A 172 -17.09 12.49 8.00
CA ALA A 172 -17.12 13.28 9.22
C ALA A 172 -15.72 13.73 9.68
N ASN A 173 -14.69 12.90 9.46
CA ASN A 173 -13.31 13.27 9.77
C ASN A 173 -12.69 14.22 8.72
N LEU A 174 -12.93 13.95 7.44
CA LEU A 174 -12.36 14.73 6.34
C LEU A 174 -12.99 16.12 6.17
N SER A 175 -14.25 16.28 6.57
CA SER A 175 -14.96 17.56 6.57
C SER A 175 -14.59 18.47 7.76
N GLN A 176 -13.79 17.99 8.70
CA GLN A 176 -13.33 18.85 9.80
C GLN A 176 -12.39 19.93 9.30
N ALA A 177 -12.58 21.14 9.82
CA ALA A 177 -11.66 22.24 9.64
C ALA A 177 -10.27 21.90 10.19
N VAL A 178 -9.23 22.30 9.46
CA VAL A 178 -7.85 22.07 9.85
C VAL A 178 -7.43 23.11 10.90
N PRO A 179 -6.98 22.69 12.10
CA PRO A 179 -6.55 23.63 13.12
C PRO A 179 -5.43 24.56 12.63
N GLY A 180 -5.67 25.87 12.75
CA GLY A 180 -4.71 26.90 12.38
C GLY A 180 -4.69 27.28 10.89
N LEU A 181 -5.59 26.75 10.07
CA LEU A 181 -5.83 27.19 8.69
C LEU A 181 -7.30 27.63 8.55
N GLU A 182 -7.53 28.86 8.08
CA GLU A 182 -8.90 29.37 7.90
C GLU A 182 -9.52 28.80 6.63
N ASN A 183 -10.78 28.33 6.73
CA ASN A 183 -11.58 27.81 5.60
C ASN A 183 -10.92 26.65 4.82
N VAL A 184 -10.09 25.85 5.49
CA VAL A 184 -9.44 24.66 4.92
C VAL A 184 -9.92 23.43 5.69
N CYS A 185 -10.53 22.48 4.99
CA CYS A 185 -10.85 21.15 5.51
C CYS A 185 -9.74 20.14 5.18
N TRP A 186 -9.75 18.99 5.84
CA TRP A 186 -8.81 17.91 5.50
C TRP A 186 -8.92 17.46 4.05
N PHE A 187 -10.13 17.42 3.49
CA PHE A 187 -10.37 17.20 2.06
C PHE A 187 -9.46 18.05 1.15
N ASN A 188 -9.30 19.34 1.46
CA ASN A 188 -8.46 20.24 0.69
C ASN A 188 -6.97 19.90 0.81
N LEU A 189 -6.50 19.52 2.01
CA LEU A 189 -5.09 19.13 2.21
C LEU A 189 -4.74 17.80 1.55
N PHE A 190 -5.70 16.87 1.50
CA PHE A 190 -5.61 15.65 0.70
C PHE A 190 -5.72 15.92 -0.80
N GLY A 191 -5.99 17.16 -1.22
CA GLY A 191 -6.07 17.57 -2.63
C GLY A 191 -7.24 16.92 -3.35
N VAL A 192 -8.34 16.65 -2.64
CA VAL A 192 -9.52 16.00 -3.22
C VAL A 192 -10.26 17.02 -4.08
N SER A 193 -10.28 16.86 -5.40
CA SER A 193 -11.04 17.75 -6.28
C SER A 193 -12.48 17.29 -6.44
N SER A 194 -12.70 15.98 -6.33
CA SER A 194 -14.01 15.37 -6.50
C SER A 194 -14.15 14.08 -5.72
N LEU A 195 -15.39 13.69 -5.46
CA LEU A 195 -15.70 12.46 -4.75
C LEU A 195 -17.01 11.86 -5.20
N ALA A 196 -17.20 10.57 -4.95
CA ALA A 196 -18.43 9.84 -5.16
C ALA A 196 -18.95 9.28 -3.84
N ILE A 197 -20.23 9.45 -3.58
CA ILE A 197 -20.93 8.82 -2.46
C ILE A 197 -22.04 7.91 -2.99
N ARG A 198 -22.52 6.98 -2.16
CA ARG A 198 -23.81 6.35 -2.45
C ARG A 198 -24.92 7.39 -2.34
N ALA A 199 -25.90 7.35 -3.24
CA ALA A 199 -27.00 8.30 -3.23
C ALA A 199 -27.87 8.21 -1.96
N ASP A 200 -27.94 7.03 -1.33
CA ASP A 200 -28.76 6.77 -0.14
C ASP A 200 -28.28 7.48 1.14
N ILE A 201 -27.00 7.87 1.21
CA ILE A 201 -26.43 8.57 2.36
C ILE A 201 -26.31 10.09 2.17
N GLN A 202 -26.84 10.62 1.06
CA GLN A 202 -26.69 12.05 0.71
C GLN A 202 -27.16 12.97 1.83
N GLU A 203 -28.31 12.68 2.45
CA GLU A 203 -28.89 13.52 3.51
C GLU A 203 -27.99 13.57 4.76
N ASP A 204 -27.26 12.50 5.06
CA ASP A 204 -26.42 12.40 6.25
C ASP A 204 -25.11 13.18 6.11
N VAL A 205 -24.57 13.28 4.89
CA VAL A 205 -23.18 13.74 4.65
C VAL A 205 -23.09 15.02 3.83
N GLY A 206 -24.13 15.36 3.06
CA GLY A 206 -24.11 16.46 2.09
C GLY A 206 -23.76 17.80 2.70
N SER A 207 -24.31 18.12 3.87
CA SER A 207 -24.04 19.39 4.56
C SER A 207 -22.56 19.57 4.96
N GLY A 208 -21.87 18.48 5.32
CA GLY A 208 -20.44 18.51 5.63
C GLY A 208 -19.58 18.73 4.38
N LEU A 209 -20.00 18.20 3.24
CA LEU A 209 -19.34 18.41 1.94
C LEU A 209 -19.51 19.84 1.46
N GLU A 210 -20.73 20.37 1.50
CA GLU A 210 -21.04 21.76 1.15
C GLU A 210 -20.26 22.74 2.03
N GLY A 211 -20.15 22.45 3.34
CA GLY A 211 -19.34 23.23 4.28
C GLY A 211 -17.85 23.29 3.94
N CYS A 212 -17.33 22.33 3.17
CA CYS A 212 -15.96 22.30 2.67
C CYS A 212 -15.81 22.74 1.20
N GLY A 213 -16.87 23.32 0.61
CA GLY A 213 -16.83 23.87 -0.75
C GLY A 213 -17.00 22.85 -1.86
N TYR A 214 -17.67 21.73 -1.59
CA TYR A 214 -18.11 20.77 -2.61
C TYR A 214 -19.58 20.99 -2.97
N HIS A 215 -19.94 20.78 -4.23
CA HIS A 215 -21.31 20.81 -4.72
C HIS A 215 -21.69 19.51 -5.42
N PRO A 216 -22.98 19.12 -5.42
CA PRO A 216 -23.46 18.03 -6.25
C PRO A 216 -23.22 18.34 -7.73
N ALA A 217 -22.57 17.42 -8.44
CA ALA A 217 -22.12 17.63 -9.82
C ALA A 217 -22.86 16.74 -10.82
N GLN A 218 -22.97 15.44 -10.52
CA GLN A 218 -23.59 14.47 -11.42
C GLN A 218 -24.13 13.27 -10.64
N LEU A 219 -25.29 12.76 -11.06
CA LEU A 219 -25.83 11.49 -10.60
C LEU A 219 -25.52 10.41 -11.65
N SER A 220 -25.15 9.20 -11.21
CA SER A 220 -24.94 8.06 -12.10
C SER A 220 -26.21 7.70 -12.86
N HIS A 221 -26.05 6.98 -13.97
CA HIS A 221 -27.17 6.58 -14.83
C HIS A 221 -28.21 5.72 -14.08
N ASP A 222 -27.76 4.85 -13.17
CA ASP A 222 -28.58 3.98 -12.34
C ASP A 222 -29.05 4.64 -11.02
N GLN A 223 -28.68 5.90 -10.79
CA GLN A 223 -29.01 6.69 -9.60
C GLN A 223 -28.44 6.15 -8.28
N SER A 224 -27.47 5.23 -8.32
CA SER A 224 -26.86 4.66 -7.13
C SER A 224 -25.67 5.47 -6.60
N VAL A 225 -25.00 6.23 -7.46
CA VAL A 225 -23.80 7.01 -7.14
C VAL A 225 -24.04 8.49 -7.41
N LEU A 226 -23.74 9.33 -6.42
CA LEU A 226 -23.77 10.79 -6.53
C LEU A 226 -22.36 11.35 -6.45
N TYR A 227 -21.97 12.09 -7.48
CA TYR A 227 -20.69 12.79 -7.55
C TYR A 227 -20.80 14.19 -6.97
N TYR A 228 -19.80 14.55 -6.18
CA TYR A 228 -19.54 15.90 -5.71
C TYR A 228 -18.25 16.42 -6.33
N SER A 229 -18.20 17.71 -6.61
CA SER A 229 -17.04 18.38 -7.18
C SER A 229 -16.75 19.66 -6.41
N SER A 230 -15.48 20.03 -6.32
CA SER A 230 -15.05 21.34 -5.86
C SER A 230 -14.55 22.17 -7.02
N ASP A 231 -14.66 23.49 -6.90
CA ASP A 231 -14.05 24.45 -7.82
C ASP A 231 -12.53 24.58 -7.57
N GLN A 232 -12.00 23.98 -6.50
CA GLN A 232 -10.57 23.97 -6.20
C GLN A 232 -9.81 23.01 -7.13
N HIS A 233 -8.69 23.49 -7.66
CA HIS A 233 -7.83 22.76 -8.59
C HIS A 233 -6.53 22.33 -7.90
N TYR A 234 -6.13 21.07 -8.07
CA TYR A 234 -4.95 20.46 -7.43
C TYR A 234 -4.03 19.76 -8.46
N PRO A 235 -3.51 20.47 -9.48
CA PRO A 235 -2.76 19.86 -10.58
C PRO A 235 -1.45 19.17 -10.11
N THR A 236 -1.01 19.47 -8.89
CA THR A 236 0.23 18.98 -8.27
C THR A 236 -0.06 18.53 -6.83
N THR A 237 0.88 17.84 -6.18
CA THR A 237 0.68 17.48 -4.77
C THR A 237 0.80 18.65 -3.79
N LEU A 238 1.24 19.85 -4.18
CA LEU A 238 1.23 21.01 -3.27
C LEU A 238 -0.21 21.52 -3.12
N THR A 239 -0.83 21.23 -1.98
CA THR A 239 -2.25 21.54 -1.72
C THR A 239 -2.47 22.80 -0.90
N TYR A 240 -1.46 23.23 -0.14
CA TYR A 240 -1.54 24.46 0.64
C TYR A 240 -0.18 25.15 0.71
N THR A 241 -0.20 26.48 0.61
CA THR A 241 0.95 27.36 0.82
C THR A 241 0.49 28.68 1.42
N THR A 242 1.24 29.25 2.36
CA THR A 242 0.99 30.61 2.84
C THR A 242 1.37 31.69 1.81
N ASN A 243 2.09 31.35 0.75
CA ASN A 243 2.40 32.25 -0.36
C ASN A 243 2.01 31.63 -1.71
N PRO A 244 1.01 32.18 -2.43
CA PRO A 244 0.49 31.63 -3.67
C PRO A 244 1.49 31.71 -4.84
N ASN A 245 2.58 32.46 -4.69
CA ASN A 245 3.61 32.57 -5.72
C ASN A 245 4.62 31.41 -5.70
N VAL A 246 4.54 30.51 -4.72
CA VAL A 246 5.30 29.24 -4.74
C VAL A 246 4.72 28.35 -5.85
N LYS A 247 5.56 27.94 -6.79
CA LYS A 247 5.13 27.12 -7.94
C LYS A 247 5.83 25.77 -7.95
N VAL A 248 5.09 24.72 -8.29
CA VAL A 248 5.68 23.41 -8.58
C VAL A 248 6.26 23.43 -9.98
N ALA A 249 7.59 23.28 -10.08
CA ALA A 249 8.30 23.23 -11.36
C ALA A 249 8.29 21.80 -11.94
N ARG A 250 8.45 20.79 -11.07
CA ARG A 250 8.47 19.38 -11.48
C ARG A 250 8.07 18.48 -10.34
N GLU A 251 7.37 17.41 -10.69
CA GLU A 251 6.93 16.39 -9.75
C GLU A 251 7.19 14.98 -10.30
N THR A 252 7.68 14.10 -9.44
CA THR A 252 7.87 12.66 -9.66
C THR A 252 7.35 11.89 -8.45
N ASN A 253 7.18 10.57 -8.54
CA ASN A 253 6.68 9.77 -7.41
C ASN A 253 7.50 9.95 -6.12
N ASP A 254 8.80 10.21 -6.24
CA ASP A 254 9.76 10.33 -5.14
C ASP A 254 10.24 11.76 -4.87
N SER A 255 9.88 12.75 -5.69
CA SER A 255 10.34 14.13 -5.47
C SER A 255 9.40 15.22 -5.98
N VAL A 256 9.45 16.38 -5.35
CA VAL A 256 8.78 17.61 -5.77
C VAL A 256 9.81 18.73 -5.80
N THR A 257 9.88 19.44 -6.92
CA THR A 257 10.75 20.59 -7.12
C THR A 257 9.90 21.84 -7.23
N LEU A 258 10.20 22.84 -6.41
CA LEU A 258 9.45 24.07 -6.24
C LEU A 258 10.32 25.28 -6.58
N THR A 259 9.71 26.30 -7.15
CA THR A 259 10.29 27.64 -7.22
C THR A 259 9.72 28.48 -6.08
N VAL A 260 10.60 28.89 -5.16
CA VAL A 260 10.26 29.68 -3.98
C VAL A 260 10.63 31.14 -4.23
N PRO A 261 9.66 32.06 -4.26
CA PRO A 261 9.93 33.48 -4.43
C PRO A 261 10.57 34.09 -3.18
N GLU A 262 11.14 35.28 -3.33
CA GLU A 262 11.54 36.10 -2.17
C GLU A 262 10.32 36.38 -1.28
N HIS A 263 10.55 36.30 0.02
CA HIS A 263 9.51 36.49 1.03
C HIS A 263 10.11 36.95 2.35
N THR A 264 9.33 37.73 3.11
CA THR A 264 9.73 38.31 4.39
C THR A 264 9.25 37.51 5.59
N ASP A 265 8.22 36.68 5.40
CA ASP A 265 7.59 35.88 6.46
C ASP A 265 7.79 34.39 6.19
N PRO A 266 7.95 33.54 7.22
CA PRO A 266 8.11 32.10 7.03
C PRO A 266 6.98 31.48 6.20
N LEU A 267 7.34 30.61 5.26
CA LEU A 267 6.37 29.91 4.43
C LEU A 267 6.04 28.54 5.01
N LYS A 268 4.74 28.20 5.04
CA LYS A 268 4.26 26.87 5.38
C LYS A 268 3.70 26.22 4.12
N LEU A 269 4.20 25.05 3.79
CA LEU A 269 3.76 24.24 2.66
C LEU A 269 3.19 22.92 3.18
N VAL A 270 2.08 22.46 2.60
CA VAL A 270 1.51 21.12 2.84
C VAL A 270 1.27 20.45 1.51
N PHE A 271 1.64 19.18 1.43
CA PHE A 271 1.47 18.36 0.24
C PHE A 271 0.46 17.23 0.50
N SER A 272 -0.31 16.85 -0.52
CA SER A 272 -1.16 15.64 -0.55
C SER A 272 -0.35 14.35 -0.68
N ARG A 273 0.81 14.29 -0.01
CA ARG A 273 1.67 13.11 0.10
C ARG A 273 1.69 12.64 1.55
N VAL A 274 1.64 11.34 1.74
CA VAL A 274 1.76 10.76 3.09
C VAL A 274 3.16 11.04 3.65
N TRP A 275 3.19 11.48 4.91
CA TRP A 275 4.40 11.68 5.68
C TRP A 275 5.03 10.34 6.05
N TRP A 276 6.33 10.21 5.80
CA TRP A 276 7.13 9.06 6.23
C TRP A 276 8.56 9.49 6.54
N PRO A 277 9.25 8.84 7.50
CA PRO A 277 10.67 9.06 7.69
C PRO A 277 11.44 8.77 6.39
N GLY A 278 12.26 9.74 5.94
CA GLY A 278 13.06 9.62 4.72
C GLY A 278 12.93 10.78 3.72
N TYR A 279 12.00 11.72 3.96
CA TYR A 279 11.98 12.97 3.20
C TYR A 279 13.13 13.89 3.60
N VAL A 280 13.73 14.53 2.60
CA VAL A 280 14.80 15.52 2.78
C VAL A 280 14.59 16.68 1.81
N ALA A 281 14.90 17.88 2.27
CA ALA A 281 14.85 19.11 1.50
C ALA A 281 16.26 19.59 1.13
N HIS A 282 16.42 19.99 -0.13
CA HIS A 282 17.69 20.49 -0.69
C HIS A 282 17.45 21.65 -1.67
N GLY A 283 18.49 22.42 -1.97
CA GLY A 283 18.49 23.43 -3.04
C GLY A 283 18.50 24.88 -2.54
N LEU A 284 17.77 25.16 -1.46
CA LEU A 284 17.83 26.47 -0.80
C LEU A 284 19.11 26.62 0.03
N THR A 285 19.58 27.86 0.18
CA THR A 285 20.74 28.21 1.02
C THR A 285 20.46 28.09 2.51
N CYS A 286 19.19 28.04 2.90
CA CYS A 286 18.75 27.95 4.28
C CYS A 286 18.20 26.55 4.62
N PRO A 287 18.22 26.16 5.91
CA PRO A 287 17.64 24.89 6.34
C PRO A 287 16.11 24.94 6.25
N VAL A 288 15.53 23.99 5.52
CA VAL A 288 14.08 23.78 5.44
C VAL A 288 13.68 22.66 6.40
N THR A 289 12.67 22.92 7.23
CA THR A 289 12.18 21.92 8.19
C THR A 289 11.11 21.07 7.54
N ILE A 290 11.38 19.78 7.42
CA ILE A 290 10.43 18.80 6.90
C ILE A 290 9.79 18.04 8.06
N HIS A 291 8.46 17.91 8.05
CA HIS A 291 7.71 17.28 9.14
C HIS A 291 6.40 16.65 8.65
N GLY A 292 5.73 15.91 9.54
CA GLY A 292 4.38 15.41 9.30
C GLY A 292 3.33 16.42 9.75
N PHE A 293 2.68 17.12 8.81
CA PHE A 293 1.54 17.96 9.08
C PHE A 293 0.35 17.11 9.55
N GLY A 294 -0.20 17.42 10.73
CA GLY A 294 -1.16 16.54 11.41
C GLY A 294 -0.61 15.14 11.72
N THR A 295 0.72 14.95 11.65
CA THR A 295 1.41 13.65 11.67
C THR A 295 1.10 12.76 10.46
N MET A 296 0.37 13.22 9.44
CA MET A 296 -0.15 12.41 8.33
C MET A 296 0.37 12.82 6.96
N LEU A 297 0.39 14.12 6.69
CA LEU A 297 0.76 14.67 5.39
C LEU A 297 2.15 15.28 5.44
N LEU A 298 2.84 15.31 4.31
CA LEU A 298 4.14 15.98 4.21
C LEU A 298 3.95 17.49 4.39
N GLY A 299 4.65 18.04 5.37
CA GLY A 299 4.75 19.48 5.63
C GLY A 299 6.18 19.97 5.46
N ALA A 300 6.34 21.21 4.99
CA ALA A 300 7.61 21.89 4.89
C ALA A 300 7.49 23.34 5.38
N ASP A 301 8.36 23.75 6.30
CA ASP A 301 8.48 25.13 6.75
C ASP A 301 9.77 25.74 6.19
N ILE A 302 9.63 26.84 5.45
CA ILE A 302 10.72 27.60 4.85
C ILE A 302 10.93 28.88 5.69
N PRO A 303 12.14 29.11 6.23
CA PRO A 303 12.44 30.35 6.94
C PRO A 303 12.34 31.58 6.06
N ALA A 304 12.04 32.74 6.67
CA ALA A 304 12.02 34.02 5.98
C ALA A 304 13.35 34.35 5.27
N GLY A 305 13.27 35.04 4.14
CA GLY A 305 14.44 35.49 3.38
C GLY A 305 15.10 34.42 2.51
N CYS A 306 14.49 33.23 2.38
CA CYS A 306 14.98 32.19 1.48
C CYS A 306 14.30 32.28 0.11
N SER A 307 15.04 32.09 -0.98
CA SER A 307 14.46 32.04 -2.33
C SER A 307 15.28 31.13 -3.24
N GLY A 308 14.66 30.71 -4.35
CA GLY A 308 15.29 29.85 -5.34
C GLY A 308 14.57 28.52 -5.50
N GLU A 309 15.31 27.49 -5.90
CA GLU A 309 14.77 26.16 -6.16
C GLU A 309 14.84 25.28 -4.91
N LEU A 310 13.69 24.75 -4.48
CA LEU A 310 13.59 23.79 -3.39
C LEU A 310 13.20 22.42 -3.95
N LYS A 311 14.06 21.42 -3.78
CA LYS A 311 13.74 20.02 -4.06
C LYS A 311 13.50 19.28 -2.77
N VAL A 312 12.28 18.73 -2.61
CA VAL A 312 11.94 17.79 -1.56
C VAL A 312 11.92 16.40 -2.17
N SER A 313 12.74 15.49 -1.65
CA SER A 313 12.86 14.12 -2.15
C SER A 313 12.69 13.09 -1.04
N TYR A 314 12.14 11.94 -1.39
CA TYR A 314 11.93 10.82 -0.49
C TYR A 314 12.84 9.65 -0.82
N PHE A 315 13.51 9.12 0.19
CA PHE A 315 14.15 7.82 0.11
C PHE A 315 13.87 7.05 1.41
N PRO A 316 13.29 5.84 1.35
CA PRO A 316 12.97 5.09 2.57
C PRO A 316 14.24 4.80 3.38
N VAL A 317 14.24 5.18 4.66
CA VAL A 317 15.38 4.95 5.57
C VAL A 317 15.72 3.46 5.66
N THR A 318 14.71 2.59 5.58
CA THR A 318 14.88 1.13 5.65
C THR A 318 15.55 0.54 4.41
N TRP A 319 15.44 1.21 3.25
CA TRP A 319 16.00 0.69 1.99
C TRP A 319 17.52 0.66 2.01
N ALA A 320 18.15 1.59 2.72
CA ALA A 320 19.59 1.56 2.94
C ALA A 320 20.06 0.21 3.54
N TYR A 321 19.22 -0.47 4.33
CA TYR A 321 19.54 -1.77 4.92
C TYR A 321 19.07 -2.95 4.05
N THR A 322 17.89 -2.85 3.42
CA THR A 322 17.32 -3.96 2.65
C THR A 322 18.03 -4.18 1.31
N LEU A 323 18.71 -3.17 0.76
CA LEU A 323 19.51 -3.31 -0.46
C LEU A 323 20.63 -4.36 -0.33
N TYR A 324 21.10 -4.64 0.88
CA TYR A 324 22.12 -5.68 1.12
C TYR A 324 21.54 -7.09 1.24
N CYS A 325 20.23 -7.23 1.50
CA CYS A 325 19.59 -8.54 1.71
C CYS A 325 19.74 -9.48 0.50
N PRO A 326 19.55 -9.04 -0.76
CA PRO A 326 19.77 -9.91 -1.93
C PRO A 326 21.21 -10.40 -2.03
N VAL A 327 22.19 -9.53 -1.77
CA VAL A 327 23.62 -9.89 -1.80
C VAL A 327 23.93 -10.93 -0.74
N LEU A 328 23.46 -10.71 0.50
CA LEU A 328 23.61 -11.67 1.59
C LEU A 328 22.92 -13.00 1.29
N ALA A 329 21.75 -12.97 0.65
CA ALA A 329 21.05 -14.19 0.23
C ALA A 329 21.84 -14.97 -0.82
N VAL A 330 22.44 -14.30 -1.80
CA VAL A 330 23.31 -14.93 -2.82
C VAL A 330 24.56 -15.54 -2.19
N ILE A 331 25.22 -14.82 -1.26
CA ILE A 331 26.38 -15.34 -0.53
C ILE A 331 25.98 -16.57 0.30
N GLY A 332 24.87 -16.49 1.03
CA GLY A 332 24.33 -17.59 1.82
C GLY A 332 24.03 -18.83 0.96
N LEU A 333 23.43 -18.63 -0.21
CA LEU A 333 23.17 -19.69 -1.18
C LEU A 333 24.49 -20.31 -1.70
N GLY A 334 25.48 -19.48 -2.02
CA GLY A 334 26.80 -19.94 -2.46
C GLY A 334 27.52 -20.80 -1.42
N LEU A 335 27.52 -20.37 -0.16
CA LEU A 335 28.08 -21.11 0.97
C LEU A 335 27.35 -22.44 1.20
N LEU A 336 26.01 -22.43 1.12
CA LEU A 336 25.20 -23.64 1.22
C LEU A 336 25.55 -24.65 0.11
N LEU A 337 25.66 -24.19 -1.14
CA LEU A 337 26.02 -25.03 -2.29
C LEU A 337 27.44 -25.61 -2.15
N LEU A 338 28.40 -24.82 -1.66
CA LEU A 338 29.76 -25.28 -1.38
C LEU A 338 29.77 -26.36 -0.28
N GLN A 339 28.99 -26.17 0.79
CA GLN A 339 28.88 -27.13 1.87
C GLN A 339 28.26 -28.45 1.39
N ILE A 340 27.22 -28.40 0.55
CA ILE A 340 26.62 -29.58 -0.07
C ILE A 340 27.65 -30.32 -0.94
N ARG A 341 28.38 -29.61 -1.80
CA ARG A 341 29.44 -30.22 -2.64
C ARG A 341 30.53 -30.88 -1.80
N ARG A 342 30.99 -30.21 -0.74
CA ARG A 342 32.02 -30.74 0.16
C ARG A 342 31.54 -32.01 0.88
N ASN A 343 30.31 -32.01 1.37
CA ASN A 343 29.71 -33.19 2.01
C ASN A 343 29.52 -34.35 1.03
N GLN A 344 29.11 -34.10 -0.22
CA GLN A 344 29.03 -35.14 -1.26
C GLN A 344 30.41 -35.73 -1.59
N LYS A 345 31.45 -34.89 -1.69
CA LYS A 345 32.83 -35.34 -1.95
C LYS A 345 33.36 -36.21 -0.81
N LEU A 346 33.16 -35.80 0.45
CA LEU A 346 33.50 -36.59 1.64
C LEU A 346 32.76 -37.93 1.70
N ARG A 347 31.48 -37.95 1.29
CA ARG A 347 30.68 -39.18 1.26
C ARG A 347 31.20 -40.19 0.25
N ARG A 348 31.58 -39.75 -0.96
CA ARG A 348 32.19 -40.62 -1.98
C ARG A 348 33.52 -41.21 -1.48
N ILE A 349 34.38 -40.40 -0.87
CA ILE A 349 35.66 -40.87 -0.31
C ILE A 349 35.46 -41.93 0.78
N LEU A 350 34.39 -41.82 1.58
CA LEU A 350 34.06 -42.79 2.63
C LEU A 350 33.30 -44.04 2.13
N GLU A 351 32.73 -44.01 0.93
CA GLU A 351 32.09 -45.16 0.27
C GLU A 351 33.09 -45.97 -0.58
N ASP A 352 34.21 -45.33 -0.99
CA ASP A 352 35.32 -45.95 -1.75
C ASP A 352 36.43 -46.56 -0.85
N LEU A 353 36.31 -46.42 0.48
CA LEU A 353 37.15 -47.04 1.52
C LEU A 353 36.41 -48.19 2.19
#